data_AF-A0ABC9V1Y6-F1
#
_entry.id   AF-A0ABC9V1Y6-F1
#
_cell.length_a   1.000
_cell.length_b   1.000
_cell.length_c   1.000
_cell.angle_alpha   90.00
_cell.angle_beta   90.00
_cell.angle_gamma   90.00
#
_symmetry.space_group_name_H-M   'P 1'
#
loop_
_entity.id
_entity.type
_entity.pdbx_description
1 polymer ?
#
loop_
_entity_poly.entity_id
_entity_poly.type
_entity_poly.pdbx_seq_one_letter_code
_entity_poly.pdbx_strand_id
1 'polypeptide(L)'
;MSANPELPWIAEARRHIGLAEIAGPKHNQTIIKWLKDLKSSWLDDETAWCGTFVAHCLQTAGFQRGSVNSRSKTYKSGTKAPPGFYPFNWYAALEYIKEGGVKLDKPCYGCVAVKSREGGGHVTFVVGKTPTGKLICLGGNQSNKVCFAVYDVSAFEAFMWYGKTSKPAAHRYDLPVLKIVSVTSVSEA
;
A
#
# COMPACT_ATOMS: atom_id res chain seq x y z
N MET A 1 23.47 2.96 5.99
CA MET A 1 22.25 2.75 6.79
C MET A 1 21.62 4.12 7.01
N SER A 2 20.35 4.33 6.66
CA SER A 2 19.69 5.63 6.87
C SER A 2 19.58 5.93 8.37
N ALA A 3 19.93 7.14 8.79
CA ALA A 3 19.96 7.58 10.19
C ALA A 3 18.57 7.66 10.87
N ASN A 4 17.48 7.27 10.20
CA ASN A 4 16.12 7.37 10.68
C ASN A 4 15.51 5.97 10.87
N PRO A 5 14.74 5.74 11.95
CA PRO A 5 14.10 4.45 12.19
C PRO A 5 13.10 4.12 11.08
N GLU A 6 13.23 2.90 10.55
CA GLU A 6 12.30 2.35 9.57
C GLU A 6 10.88 2.27 10.15
N LEU A 7 9.89 2.52 9.30
CA LEU A 7 8.49 2.40 9.69
C LEU A 7 8.13 0.92 9.84
N PRO A 8 7.43 0.50 10.91
CA PRO A 8 7.14 -0.92 11.13
C PRO A 8 6.41 -1.60 9.97
N TRP A 9 5.50 -0.89 9.28
CA TRP A 9 4.80 -1.44 8.12
C TRP A 9 5.69 -1.56 6.87
N ILE A 10 6.74 -0.76 6.76
CA ILE A 10 7.74 -0.89 5.68
C ILE A 10 8.71 -2.03 5.98
N ALA A 11 9.10 -2.19 7.25
CA ALA A 11 9.87 -3.36 7.68
C ALA A 11 9.09 -4.66 7.38
N GLU A 12 7.78 -4.70 7.67
CA GLU A 12 6.92 -5.83 7.31
C GLU A 12 6.86 -6.04 5.79
N ALA A 13 6.62 -4.98 5.00
CA ALA A 13 6.57 -5.06 3.54
C ALA A 13 7.84 -5.68 2.93
N ARG A 14 9.02 -5.35 3.47
CA ARG A 14 10.31 -5.87 2.98
C ARG A 14 10.49 -7.38 3.21
N ARG A 15 9.84 -7.96 4.23
CA ARG A 15 9.93 -9.40 4.51
C ARG A 15 9.31 -10.26 3.40
N HIS A 16 8.43 -9.66 2.60
CA HIS A 16 7.66 -10.38 1.58
C HIS A 16 8.17 -10.15 0.16
N ILE A 17 9.28 -9.42 -0.03
CA ILE A 17 9.84 -9.19 -1.38
C ILE A 17 10.09 -10.53 -2.08
N GLY A 18 9.54 -10.69 -3.29
CA GLY A 18 9.63 -11.91 -4.09
C GLY A 18 8.44 -12.87 -3.90
N LEU A 19 7.58 -12.66 -2.90
CA LEU A 19 6.34 -13.42 -2.75
C LEU A 19 5.44 -13.15 -3.96
N ALA A 20 5.03 -14.20 -4.66
CA ALA A 20 4.19 -14.14 -5.86
C ALA A 20 2.92 -14.98 -5.69
N GLU A 21 1.85 -14.60 -6.38
CA GLU A 21 0.68 -15.47 -6.51
C GLU A 21 1.04 -16.75 -7.28
N ILE A 22 0.23 -17.80 -7.12
CA ILE A 22 0.39 -19.03 -7.87
C ILE A 22 -0.74 -19.10 -8.90
N ALA A 23 -0.39 -19.11 -10.18
CA ALA A 23 -1.41 -19.19 -11.23
C ALA A 23 -2.11 -20.55 -11.23
N GLY A 24 -3.44 -20.53 -11.35
CA GLY A 24 -4.28 -21.72 -11.45
C GLY A 24 -4.86 -22.16 -10.11
N PRO A 25 -5.31 -23.41 -9.95
CA PRO A 25 -6.17 -23.82 -8.82
C PRO A 25 -5.47 -23.89 -7.44
N LYS A 26 -4.19 -23.50 -7.37
CA LYS A 26 -3.41 -23.49 -6.13
C LYS A 26 -3.14 -22.04 -5.78
N HIS A 27 -3.28 -21.70 -4.50
CA HIS A 27 -3.05 -20.35 -4.01
C HIS A 27 -1.82 -20.26 -3.10
N ASN A 28 -1.16 -19.11 -3.11
CA ASN A 28 -0.08 -18.82 -2.18
C ASN A 28 -0.60 -18.77 -0.73
N GLN A 29 -0.16 -19.72 0.10
CA GLN A 29 -0.67 -19.89 1.47
C GLN A 29 -0.43 -18.68 2.37
N THR A 30 0.58 -17.85 2.08
CA THR A 30 0.82 -16.60 2.81
C THR A 30 -0.24 -15.56 2.46
N ILE A 31 -0.62 -15.40 1.19
CA ILE A 31 -1.70 -14.49 0.77
C ILE A 31 -3.03 -14.94 1.36
N ILE A 32 -3.30 -16.25 1.31
CA ILE A 32 -4.49 -16.85 1.93
C ILE A 32 -4.52 -16.58 3.44
N LYS A 33 -3.37 -16.65 4.11
CA LYS A 33 -3.29 -16.31 5.53
C LYS A 33 -3.63 -14.84 5.79
N TRP A 34 -3.12 -13.91 5.00
CA TRP A 34 -3.47 -12.48 5.13
C TRP A 34 -4.95 -12.23 4.96
N LEU A 35 -5.58 -12.87 3.95
CA LEU A 35 -7.01 -12.80 3.70
C LEU A 35 -7.81 -13.27 4.93
N LYS A 36 -7.43 -14.41 5.53
CA LYS A 36 -8.04 -14.90 6.78
C LYS A 36 -7.87 -13.93 7.94
N ASP A 37 -6.66 -13.41 8.15
CA ASP A 37 -6.34 -12.49 9.25
C ASP A 37 -7.10 -11.15 9.10
N LEU A 38 -7.31 -10.70 7.86
CA LEU A 38 -8.10 -9.52 7.49
C LEU A 38 -9.61 -9.80 7.42
N LYS A 39 -10.03 -11.05 7.67
CA LYS A 39 -11.43 -11.51 7.67
C LYS A 39 -12.14 -11.26 6.34
N SER A 40 -11.48 -11.55 5.22
CA SER A 40 -12.12 -11.56 3.90
C SER A 40 -13.19 -12.65 3.81
N SER A 41 -14.12 -12.48 2.86
CA SER A 41 -15.14 -13.50 2.53
C SER A 41 -14.71 -14.43 1.39
N TRP A 42 -13.52 -14.22 0.82
CA TRP A 42 -12.91 -15.03 -0.25
C TRP A 42 -11.48 -15.41 0.13
N LEU A 43 -10.95 -16.46 -0.47
CA LEU A 43 -9.65 -17.06 -0.14
C LEU A 43 -8.94 -17.53 -1.43
N ASP A 44 -8.65 -16.59 -2.31
CA ASP A 44 -7.96 -16.79 -3.59
C ASP A 44 -6.88 -15.70 -3.78
N ASP A 45 -5.87 -15.95 -4.62
CA ASP A 45 -4.79 -15.00 -4.94
C ASP A 45 -4.85 -14.45 -6.36
N GLU A 46 -5.88 -14.79 -7.12
CA GLU A 46 -6.23 -14.25 -8.43
C GLU A 46 -6.98 -12.91 -8.31
N THR A 47 -7.72 -12.71 -7.22
CA THR A 47 -8.31 -11.40 -6.92
C THR A 47 -7.22 -10.40 -6.58
N ALA A 48 -7.32 -9.18 -7.13
CA ALA A 48 -6.30 -8.16 -6.94
C ALA A 48 -5.94 -7.92 -5.46
N TRP A 49 -4.73 -8.31 -5.04
CA TRP A 49 -4.30 -8.31 -3.64
C TRP A 49 -3.34 -7.17 -3.25
N CYS A 50 -3.25 -6.10 -4.04
CA CYS A 50 -2.44 -4.91 -3.68
C CYS A 50 -2.96 -4.22 -2.40
N GLY A 51 -4.29 -4.09 -2.27
CA GLY A 51 -4.93 -3.59 -1.04
C GLY A 51 -4.73 -4.54 0.15
N THR A 52 -4.89 -5.85 -0.08
CA THR A 52 -4.60 -6.90 0.92
C THR A 52 -3.20 -6.76 1.50
N PHE A 53 -2.19 -6.60 0.63
CA PHE A 53 -0.80 -6.46 1.04
C PHE A 53 -0.56 -5.22 1.92
N VAL A 54 -1.09 -4.06 1.50
CA VAL A 54 -0.96 -2.82 2.27
C VAL A 54 -1.66 -2.94 3.62
N ALA A 55 -2.87 -3.50 3.64
CA ALA A 55 -3.65 -3.71 4.85
C ALA A 55 -2.96 -4.68 5.83
N HIS A 56 -2.39 -5.78 5.33
CA HIS A 56 -1.58 -6.71 6.12
C HIS A 56 -0.41 -5.98 6.79
N CYS A 57 0.39 -5.25 6.00
CA CYS A 57 1.55 -4.51 6.53
C CYS A 57 1.16 -3.50 7.61
N LEU A 58 0.05 -2.78 7.41
CA LEU A 58 -0.48 -1.85 8.42
C LEU A 58 -1.02 -2.61 9.64
N GLN A 59 -1.77 -3.69 9.48
CA GLN A 59 -2.29 -4.48 10.58
C GLN A 59 -1.18 -5.05 11.46
N THR A 60 -0.14 -5.63 10.86
CA THR A 60 1.04 -6.14 11.59
C THR A 60 1.79 -5.03 12.33
N ALA A 61 1.79 -3.81 11.79
CA ALA A 61 2.36 -2.63 12.45
C ALA A 61 1.47 -2.04 13.57
N GLY A 62 0.35 -2.70 13.90
CA GLY A 62 -0.55 -2.32 14.98
C GLY A 62 -1.61 -1.28 14.58
N PHE A 63 -1.86 -1.10 13.29
CA PHE A 63 -2.97 -0.28 12.78
C PHE A 63 -4.25 -1.11 12.74
N GLN A 64 -5.38 -0.45 12.95
CA GLN A 64 -6.69 -1.11 13.00
C GLN A 64 -7.47 -0.89 11.71
N ARG A 65 -8.38 -1.82 11.41
CA ARG A 65 -9.33 -1.62 10.33
C ARG A 65 -10.35 -0.56 10.76
N GLY A 66 -10.67 0.38 9.88
CA GLY A 66 -11.78 1.30 10.04
C GLY A 66 -13.09 0.55 10.27
N SER A 67 -14.03 1.20 10.95
CA SER A 67 -15.32 0.58 11.31
C SER A 67 -16.43 0.88 10.31
N VAL A 68 -16.19 1.75 9.32
CA VAL A 68 -17.26 2.27 8.47
C VAL A 68 -17.14 1.69 7.08
N ASN A 69 -18.12 0.87 6.69
CA ASN A 69 -18.23 0.43 5.30
C ASN A 69 -18.56 1.63 4.41
N SER A 70 -17.60 2.09 3.62
CA SER A 70 -17.75 3.21 2.67
C SER A 70 -18.78 2.97 1.55
N ARG A 71 -19.23 1.72 1.36
CA ARG A 71 -20.33 1.35 0.44
C ARG A 71 -21.71 1.38 1.10
N SER A 72 -21.78 1.63 2.41
CA SER A 72 -23.07 1.77 3.12
C SER A 72 -23.80 3.02 2.67
N LYS A 73 -25.14 2.95 2.55
CA LYS A 73 -26.01 4.11 2.25
C LYS A 73 -25.90 5.22 3.30
N THR A 74 -25.43 4.91 4.50
CA THR A 74 -25.23 5.86 5.60
C THR A 74 -23.83 6.46 5.65
N TYR A 75 -22.92 6.05 4.75
CA TYR A 75 -21.58 6.60 4.68
C TYR A 75 -21.63 8.09 4.29
N LYS A 76 -20.97 8.93 5.08
CA LYS A 76 -20.81 10.36 4.77
C LYS A 76 -19.39 10.58 4.27
N SER A 77 -19.23 10.90 2.99
CA SER A 77 -17.91 11.19 2.42
C SER A 77 -17.16 12.22 3.27
N GLY A 78 -15.90 11.95 3.60
CA GLY A 78 -15.11 12.82 4.45
C GLY A 78 -15.12 12.45 5.94
N THR A 79 -15.79 11.37 6.35
CA THR A 79 -15.45 10.69 7.62
C THR A 79 -14.03 10.14 7.54
N LYS A 80 -13.06 10.96 7.96
CA LYS A 80 -11.67 10.53 8.09
C LYS A 80 -11.58 9.59 9.28
N ALA A 81 -11.26 8.31 9.04
CA ALA A 81 -10.90 7.44 10.15
C ALA A 81 -9.69 8.07 10.88
N PRO A 82 -9.65 8.04 12.22
CA PRO A 82 -8.60 8.68 12.97
C PRO A 82 -7.21 8.13 12.59
N PRO A 83 -6.11 8.86 12.87
CA PRO A 83 -4.76 8.31 12.75
C PRO A 83 -4.69 6.93 13.43
N GLY A 84 -4.02 5.96 12.80
CA GLY A 84 -4.02 4.59 13.30
C GLY A 84 -4.97 3.62 12.59
N PHE A 85 -5.79 4.08 11.64
CA PHE A 85 -6.78 3.24 10.95
C PHE A 85 -6.59 3.19 9.43
N TYR A 86 -6.63 1.99 8.86
CA TYR A 86 -6.72 1.74 7.42
C TYR A 86 -8.19 1.53 6.98
N PRO A 87 -8.53 1.61 5.68
CA PRO A 87 -9.93 1.56 5.23
C PRO A 87 -10.68 0.29 5.67
N PHE A 88 -11.98 0.38 5.90
CA PHE A 88 -12.82 -0.80 6.11
C PHE A 88 -12.80 -1.72 4.88
N ASN A 89 -12.98 -1.13 3.70
CA ASN A 89 -12.95 -1.81 2.40
C ASN A 89 -11.52 -1.90 1.85
N TRP A 90 -10.58 -2.35 2.69
CA TRP A 90 -9.14 -2.39 2.43
C TRP A 90 -8.72 -3.11 1.14
N TYR A 91 -9.53 -4.02 0.61
CA TYR A 91 -9.23 -4.77 -0.61
C TYR A 91 -9.26 -3.90 -1.85
N ALA A 92 -10.02 -2.80 -1.84
CA ALA A 92 -10.15 -1.90 -2.99
C ALA A 92 -9.16 -0.72 -2.87
N ALA A 93 -8.22 -0.64 -3.80
CA ALA A 93 -7.16 0.38 -3.83
C ALA A 93 -7.68 1.82 -3.68
N LEU A 94 -8.74 2.19 -4.39
CA LEU A 94 -9.29 3.57 -4.35
C LEU A 94 -9.97 3.91 -3.01
N GLU A 95 -10.28 2.92 -2.17
CA GLU A 95 -10.84 3.16 -0.83
C GLU A 95 -9.82 3.79 0.13
N TYR A 96 -8.52 3.63 -0.14
CA TYR A 96 -7.45 4.31 0.60
C TYR A 96 -7.51 5.83 0.48
N ILE A 97 -8.15 6.38 -0.55
CA ILE A 97 -8.38 7.84 -0.67
C ILE A 97 -9.58 8.27 0.18
N LYS A 98 -10.59 7.40 0.28
CA LYS A 98 -11.89 7.73 0.88
C LYS A 98 -11.88 7.61 2.40
N GLU A 99 -11.20 6.60 2.93
CA GLU A 99 -11.22 6.30 4.37
C GLU A 99 -9.82 6.10 4.95
N GLY A 100 -9.59 6.76 6.09
CA GLY A 100 -8.38 6.60 6.88
C GLY A 100 -7.16 7.32 6.32
N GLY A 101 -6.15 7.41 7.19
CA GLY A 101 -4.95 8.17 6.93
C GLY A 101 -5.19 9.66 6.69
N VAL A 102 -4.10 10.36 6.38
CA VAL A 102 -4.10 11.79 6.06
C VAL A 102 -3.54 11.96 4.65
N LYS A 103 -4.32 12.57 3.75
CA LYS A 103 -3.84 12.93 2.41
C LYS A 103 -2.73 13.96 2.53
N LEU A 104 -1.61 13.70 1.84
CA LEU A 104 -0.44 14.56 1.79
C LEU A 104 -0.41 15.34 0.48
N ASP A 105 0.23 16.52 0.51
CA ASP A 105 0.45 17.34 -0.69
C ASP A 105 1.60 16.82 -1.57
N LYS A 106 2.50 16.01 -1.00
CA LYS A 106 3.66 15.43 -1.68
C LYS A 106 4.04 14.07 -1.08
N PRO A 107 4.73 13.19 -1.84
CA PRO A 107 5.12 11.87 -1.34
C PRO A 107 6.10 11.96 -0.17
N CYS A 108 6.02 11.00 0.74
CA CYS A 108 6.99 10.81 1.83
C CYS A 108 7.29 9.32 2.01
N TYR A 109 8.41 9.01 2.65
CA TYR A 109 8.79 7.63 2.96
C TYR A 109 7.69 6.94 3.77
N GLY A 110 7.22 5.83 3.23
CA GLY A 110 6.20 4.95 3.79
C GLY A 110 4.76 5.42 3.64
N CYS A 111 4.48 6.51 2.92
CA CYS A 111 3.10 6.80 2.53
C CYS A 111 2.57 5.76 1.54
N VAL A 112 1.27 5.55 1.55
CA VAL A 112 0.57 4.73 0.55
C VAL A 112 0.27 5.63 -0.64
N ALA A 113 0.82 5.31 -1.80
CA ALA A 113 0.51 5.96 -3.06
C ALA A 113 -0.64 5.22 -3.75
N VAL A 114 -1.65 5.96 -4.22
CA VAL A 114 -2.89 5.43 -4.80
C VAL A 114 -3.04 5.94 -6.23
N LYS A 115 -3.39 5.05 -7.17
CA LYS A 115 -3.70 5.40 -8.57
C LYS A 115 -4.83 4.54 -9.12
N SER A 116 -5.52 5.04 -10.13
CA SER A 116 -6.39 4.24 -11.00
C SER A 116 -5.58 3.49 -12.06
N ARG A 117 -6.18 2.44 -12.60
CA ARG A 117 -5.73 1.68 -13.78
C ARG A 117 -6.93 1.03 -14.46
N GLU A 118 -6.73 0.45 -15.63
CA GLU A 118 -7.75 -0.44 -16.20
C GLU A 118 -8.09 -1.56 -15.21
N GLY A 119 -9.37 -1.91 -15.09
CA GLY A 119 -9.84 -2.89 -14.11
C GLY A 119 -9.88 -2.42 -12.64
N GLY A 120 -9.57 -1.15 -12.33
CA GLY A 120 -9.82 -0.57 -11.00
C GLY A 120 -8.73 0.39 -10.52
N GLY A 121 -8.10 0.07 -9.39
CA GLY A 121 -7.02 0.88 -8.83
C GLY A 121 -5.82 0.06 -8.39
N HIS A 122 -4.77 0.75 -7.96
CA HIS A 122 -3.57 0.18 -7.40
C HIS A 122 -3.08 1.00 -6.19
N VAL A 123 -2.52 0.31 -5.20
CA VAL A 123 -1.88 0.90 -4.02
C VAL A 123 -0.52 0.27 -3.75
N THR A 124 0.43 1.11 -3.34
CA THR A 124 1.83 0.70 -3.09
C THR A 124 2.47 1.65 -2.08
N PHE A 125 3.54 1.25 -1.40
CA PHE A 125 4.27 2.12 -0.47
C PHE A 125 5.39 2.88 -1.16
N VAL A 126 5.53 4.18 -0.95
CA VAL A 126 6.71 4.95 -1.40
C VAL A 126 7.89 4.64 -0.48
N VAL A 127 9.01 4.12 -1.03
CA VAL A 127 10.19 3.75 -0.24
C VAL A 127 11.45 4.53 -0.61
N GLY A 128 11.40 5.31 -1.68
CA GLY A 128 12.51 6.15 -2.11
C GLY A 128 12.25 6.79 -3.46
N LYS A 129 13.32 7.28 -4.06
CA LYS A 129 13.33 7.83 -5.42
C LYS A 129 14.56 7.39 -6.19
N THR A 130 14.43 7.37 -7.50
CA THR A 130 15.56 7.23 -8.42
C THR A 130 16.39 8.52 -8.43
N PRO A 131 17.63 8.52 -8.95
CA PRO A 131 18.41 9.75 -9.14
C PRO A 131 17.71 10.80 -10.01
N THR A 132 16.85 10.38 -10.94
CA THR A 132 16.07 11.25 -11.83
C THR A 132 14.76 11.74 -11.20
N GLY A 133 14.47 11.36 -9.94
CA GLY A 133 13.31 11.85 -9.19
C GLY A 133 12.03 11.03 -9.34
N LYS A 134 12.00 9.99 -10.19
CA LYS A 134 10.87 9.03 -10.21
C LYS A 134 10.77 8.30 -8.87
N LEU A 135 9.55 8.00 -8.42
CA LEU A 135 9.31 7.29 -7.17
C LEU A 135 9.69 5.83 -7.30
N ILE A 136 10.27 5.29 -6.23
CA ILE A 136 10.47 3.85 -6.06
C ILE A 136 9.45 3.40 -5.03
N CYS A 137 8.59 2.47 -5.45
CA CYS A 137 7.50 1.97 -4.64
C CYS A 137 7.66 0.47 -4.36
N LEU A 138 7.27 0.04 -3.16
CA LEU A 138 7.20 -1.36 -2.73
C LEU A 138 5.74 -1.73 -2.47
N GLY A 139 5.24 -2.71 -3.20
CA GLY A 139 3.82 -3.06 -3.20
C GLY A 139 3.60 -4.50 -3.61
N GLY A 140 2.43 -5.03 -3.23
CA GLY A 140 1.95 -6.36 -3.57
C GLY A 140 1.12 -6.34 -4.85
N ASN A 141 1.00 -7.50 -5.46
CA ASN A 141 0.38 -7.71 -6.76
C ASN A 141 0.88 -6.76 -7.86
N GLN A 142 2.14 -6.33 -7.79
CA GLN A 142 2.81 -5.61 -8.86
C GLN A 142 3.52 -6.65 -9.71
N SER A 143 3.05 -6.84 -10.95
CA SER A 143 3.51 -7.98 -11.76
C SER A 143 3.34 -9.31 -11.01
N ASN A 144 2.18 -9.48 -10.35
CA ASN A 144 1.77 -10.70 -9.65
C ASN A 144 2.67 -11.10 -8.47
N LYS A 145 3.41 -10.13 -7.92
CA LYS A 145 4.33 -10.32 -6.79
C LYS A 145 4.47 -9.09 -5.91
N VAL A 146 5.12 -9.28 -4.76
CA VAL A 146 5.66 -8.20 -3.93
C VAL A 146 7.03 -7.81 -4.49
N CYS A 147 7.13 -6.61 -5.06
CA CYS A 147 8.40 -6.13 -5.61
C CYS A 147 8.53 -4.62 -5.57
N PHE A 148 9.72 -4.15 -5.94
CA PHE A 148 9.94 -2.74 -6.26
C PHE A 148 9.50 -2.43 -7.69
N ALA A 149 8.89 -1.26 -7.84
CA ALA A 149 8.48 -0.69 -9.11
C ALA A 149 8.80 0.80 -9.13
N VAL A 150 9.02 1.35 -10.33
CA VAL A 150 9.31 2.77 -10.53
C VAL A 150 8.12 3.44 -11.20
N TYR A 151 7.71 4.58 -10.66
CA TYR A 151 6.58 5.36 -11.16
C TYR A 151 6.92 6.84 -11.25
N ASP A 152 6.34 7.52 -12.22
CA ASP A 152 6.27 8.98 -12.19
C ASP A 152 5.43 9.45 -11.00
N VAL A 153 5.82 10.56 -10.38
CA VAL A 153 5.06 11.14 -9.26
C VAL A 153 3.62 11.45 -9.71
N SER A 154 3.46 11.92 -10.95
CA SER A 154 2.17 12.26 -11.57
C SER A 154 1.29 11.06 -11.89
N ALA A 155 1.80 9.82 -11.78
CA ALA A 155 1.00 8.63 -11.97
C ALA A 155 0.02 8.38 -10.81
N PHE A 156 0.20 9.06 -9.68
CA PHE A 156 -0.60 8.87 -8.47
C PHE A 156 -1.60 10.01 -8.24
N GLU A 157 -2.80 9.64 -7.78
CA GLU A 157 -3.89 10.56 -7.45
C GLU A 157 -3.83 11.05 -6.00
N ALA A 158 -3.21 10.25 -5.13
CA ALA A 158 -3.07 10.57 -3.73
C ALA A 158 -1.86 9.89 -3.09
N PHE A 159 -1.31 10.57 -2.08
CA PHE A 159 -0.36 10.02 -1.13
C PHE A 159 -1.00 10.07 0.25
N MET A 160 -1.12 8.92 0.90
CA MET A 160 -1.87 8.75 2.14
C MET A 160 -0.93 8.37 3.28
N TRP A 161 -0.95 9.15 4.35
CA TRP A 161 -0.16 8.88 5.56
C TRP A 161 -1.00 8.16 6.61
N TYR A 162 -0.62 6.93 6.94
CA TYR A 162 -1.32 6.11 7.92
C TYR A 162 -0.70 6.12 9.32
N GLY A 163 0.39 6.86 9.55
CA GLY A 163 1.07 6.85 10.85
C GLY A 163 0.18 7.22 12.04
N LYS A 164 0.63 6.87 13.25
CA LYS A 164 -0.09 7.17 14.50
C LYS A 164 -0.25 8.69 14.75
N THR A 165 0.59 9.51 14.13
CA THR A 165 0.47 10.96 14.08
C THR A 165 -0.23 11.39 12.79
N SER A 166 -0.99 12.48 12.81
CA SER A 166 -1.64 13.02 11.61
C SER A 166 -0.67 13.63 10.59
N LYS A 167 0.60 13.81 10.96
CA LYS A 167 1.65 14.33 10.08
C LYS A 167 2.88 13.41 10.09
N PRO A 168 3.47 13.10 8.91
CA PRO A 168 4.79 12.48 8.85
C PRO A 168 5.84 13.39 9.48
N ALA A 169 6.88 12.80 10.06
CA ALA A 169 8.07 13.55 10.46
C ALA A 169 8.72 14.22 9.23
N ALA A 170 9.23 15.44 9.38
CA ALA A 170 9.73 16.26 8.27
C ALA A 170 10.77 15.52 7.40
N HIS A 171 11.72 14.82 8.03
CA HIS A 171 12.76 14.05 7.35
C HIS A 171 12.21 12.93 6.43
N ARG A 172 10.95 12.52 6.58
CA ARG A 172 10.35 11.48 5.71
C ARG A 172 10.04 12.02 4.31
N TYR A 173 9.94 13.33 4.13
CA TYR A 173 9.80 13.93 2.81
C TYR A 173 11.12 13.94 2.02
N ASP A 174 12.26 13.79 2.71
CA ASP A 174 13.58 13.62 2.11
C ASP A 174 13.77 12.17 1.67
N LEU A 175 13.08 11.78 0.58
CA LEU A 175 13.10 10.42 0.07
C LEU A 175 14.54 9.96 -0.22
N PRO A 176 14.95 8.77 0.26
CA PRO A 176 16.28 8.24 -0.03
C PRO A 176 16.42 7.98 -1.53
N VAL A 177 17.58 8.35 -2.08
CA VAL A 177 17.95 8.01 -3.46
C VAL A 177 18.43 6.57 -3.47
N LEU A 178 17.72 5.68 -4.16
CA LEU A 178 18.07 4.26 -4.24
C LEU A 178 18.54 3.93 -5.66
N LYS A 179 19.65 3.19 -5.75
CA LYS A 179 20.09 2.53 -6.98
C LYS A 179 19.62 1.08 -6.92
N ILE A 180 18.44 0.78 -7.46
CA ILE A 180 17.91 -0.58 -7.48
C ILE A 180 18.36 -1.26 -8.77
N VAL A 181 19.07 -2.39 -8.64
CA VAL A 181 19.68 -3.15 -9.75
C VAL A 181 18.65 -4.02 -10.49
N SER A 182 17.47 -4.27 -9.88
CA SER A 182 16.38 -5.08 -10.44
C SER A 182 15.01 -4.41 -10.25
N VAL A 183 14.76 -3.34 -11.01
CA VAL A 183 13.40 -2.78 -11.13
C VAL A 183 12.60 -3.69 -12.06
N THR A 184 11.49 -4.25 -11.59
CA THR A 184 10.53 -4.88 -12.51
C THR A 184 9.77 -3.74 -13.19
N SER A 185 9.86 -3.63 -14.51
CA SER A 185 8.93 -2.79 -15.27
C SER A 185 7.52 -3.34 -15.05
N VAL A 186 6.63 -2.52 -14.52
CA VAL A 186 5.27 -2.97 -14.22
C VAL A 186 4.51 -3.09 -15.53
N SER A 187 4.15 -4.32 -15.93
CA SER A 187 3.10 -4.52 -16.91
C SER A 187 1.77 -4.36 -16.17
N GLU A 188 1.09 -3.23 -16.38
CA GLU A 188 -0.29 -3.08 -15.94
C GLU A 188 -1.15 -3.85 -16.95
N ALA A 189 -1.64 -5.03 -16.55
CA ALA A 189 -2.77 -5.67 -17.18
C ALA A 189 -4.08 -5.06 -16.65
#